data_AF-A0A6A6JX35-F1
#
_entry.id   AF-A0A6A6JX35-F1
#
_cell.length_a   1.000
_cell.length_b   1.000
_cell.length_c   1.000
_cell.angle_alpha   90.00
_cell.angle_beta   90.00
_cell.angle_gamma   90.00
#
_symmetry.space_group_name_H-M   'P 1'
#
loop_
_entity.id
_entity.type
_entity.pdbx_description
1 polymer ?
#
loop_
_entity_poly.entity_id
_entity_poly.type
_entity_poly.pdbx_seq_one_letter_code
_entity_poly.pdbx_strand_id
1 'polypeptide(L)'
;MASLRPVMTTVDTITPARRKATGDIRQKGPQPSKAKLSVSAASVFHRHPVKSINTSTSKTGPNGGVVGWPQRGEGNGDVLPGKQNARGSAQHPLAVSFNEATEDYRTAVYNAVASKINETHDALVEQLHSSNILPVEDLDGDYASSSSLNLTRATHLVREIEYLYLPLGTTTLNFTHQGEDGERSTIKMSLDERLTLFEEHVRTEEKETMMLQTQWERVLGEIWNCGVQLLGNERMSELLHSEKDPPLHGEPSLFVPEEGDCPQPPIKEREKDKKRVSFHPCSTEPLPTFLNHPPTAARILPHSPEAPVQEVKSLEGNIDSLGAEQMKELERLAHDQGKWFEAKIKQLVAVWKAEI
;
A
#
# COMPACT_ATOMS: atom_id res chain seq x y z
N MET A 1 -7.45 38.29 -31.13
CA MET A 1 -6.74 37.46 -30.12
C MET A 1 -6.02 36.35 -30.86
N ALA A 2 -4.70 36.47 -30.98
CA ALA A 2 -3.88 35.55 -31.75
C ALA A 2 -3.72 34.23 -30.97
N SER A 3 -4.19 33.13 -31.56
CA SER A 3 -4.03 31.77 -31.06
C SER A 3 -2.61 31.30 -31.39
N LEU A 4 -1.73 31.32 -30.39
CA LEU A 4 -0.42 30.69 -30.46
C LEU A 4 -0.62 29.18 -30.35
N ARG A 5 -0.55 28.47 -31.49
CA ARG A 5 -0.42 27.02 -31.51
C ARG A 5 1.04 26.66 -31.22
N PRO A 6 1.32 25.66 -30.37
CA PRO A 6 2.66 25.13 -30.24
C PRO A 6 3.04 24.40 -31.53
N VAL A 7 4.13 24.83 -32.13
CA VAL A 7 4.78 24.15 -33.26
C VAL A 7 5.30 22.82 -32.72
N MET A 8 4.63 21.72 -33.07
CA MET A 8 5.20 20.39 -32.90
C MET A 8 6.32 20.26 -33.94
N THR A 9 7.56 20.41 -33.49
CA THR A 9 8.74 20.03 -34.26
C THR A 9 8.68 18.52 -34.48
N THR A 10 8.46 18.14 -35.73
CA THR A 10 8.61 16.78 -36.23
C THR A 10 10.05 16.33 -35.98
N VAL A 11 10.22 15.32 -35.14
CA VAL A 11 11.51 14.66 -34.92
C VAL A 11 11.78 13.81 -36.15
N ASP A 12 12.69 14.28 -37.00
CA ASP A 12 13.21 13.50 -38.11
C ASP A 12 13.92 12.25 -37.57
N THR A 13 13.52 11.10 -38.11
CA THR A 13 14.12 9.80 -37.82
C THR A 13 15.54 9.78 -38.39
N ILE A 14 16.53 10.04 -37.54
CA ILE A 14 17.96 9.97 -37.89
C ILE A 14 18.47 8.54 -37.67
N THR A 15 18.76 7.88 -38.78
CA THR A 15 19.50 6.63 -38.90
C THR A 15 20.85 6.70 -38.16
N PRO A 16 21.16 5.80 -37.21
CA PRO A 16 22.45 5.84 -36.53
C PRO A 16 23.58 5.34 -37.44
N ALA A 17 24.49 6.26 -37.77
CA ALA A 17 25.75 5.97 -38.44
C ALA A 17 26.70 5.24 -37.47
N ARG A 18 27.00 3.98 -37.80
CA ARG A 18 28.00 3.11 -37.19
C ARG A 18 29.40 3.75 -37.27
N ARG A 19 29.89 4.36 -36.17
CA ARG A 19 31.30 4.74 -36.04
C ARG A 19 32.08 3.70 -35.23
N LYS A 20 33.10 3.15 -35.88
CA LYS A 20 34.19 2.39 -35.24
C LYS A 20 35.14 3.39 -34.57
N ALA A 21 35.46 3.17 -33.29
CA ALA A 21 36.58 3.83 -32.63
C ALA A 21 37.34 2.80 -31.79
N THR A 22 38.47 2.37 -32.34
CA THR A 22 39.64 1.83 -31.63
C THR A 22 40.28 2.95 -30.81
N GLY A 23 40.61 2.72 -29.55
CA GLY A 23 41.32 3.70 -28.72
C GLY A 23 41.51 3.25 -27.28
N ASP A 24 42.73 2.89 -26.97
CA ASP A 24 43.23 2.13 -25.83
C ASP A 24 43.46 2.96 -24.54
N ILE A 25 43.58 2.24 -23.40
CA ILE A 25 44.35 2.59 -22.18
C ILE A 25 43.80 3.70 -21.24
N ARG A 26 43.37 3.33 -20.02
CA ARG A 26 44.23 3.30 -18.80
C ARG A 26 43.47 2.88 -17.54
N GLN A 27 43.96 1.82 -16.89
CA GLN A 27 43.55 1.37 -15.55
C GLN A 27 43.89 2.40 -14.45
N LYS A 28 43.02 2.53 -13.45
CA LYS A 28 43.39 2.89 -12.06
C LYS A 28 42.26 2.54 -11.06
N GLY A 29 42.53 1.55 -10.21
CA GLY A 29 42.15 1.54 -8.78
C GLY A 29 40.77 0.97 -8.38
N PRO A 30 40.72 -0.07 -7.53
CA PRO A 30 39.48 -0.52 -6.89
C PRO A 30 39.14 0.37 -5.68
N GLN A 31 37.96 0.99 -5.71
CA GLN A 31 37.40 1.71 -4.56
C GLN A 31 36.44 0.77 -3.82
N PRO A 32 36.54 0.60 -2.48
CA PRO A 32 35.64 -0.28 -1.75
C PRO A 32 34.22 0.28 -1.77
N SER A 33 33.30 -0.48 -2.35
CA SER A 33 31.87 -0.19 -2.31
C SER A 33 31.39 -0.22 -0.85
N LYS A 34 30.99 0.93 -0.33
CA LYS A 34 30.27 1.01 0.95
C LYS A 34 29.02 0.15 0.83
N ALA A 35 28.92 -0.88 1.65
CA ALA A 35 27.75 -1.75 1.74
C ALA A 35 26.51 -0.88 2.01
N LYS A 36 25.51 -1.01 1.15
CA LYS A 36 24.20 -0.41 1.39
C LYS A 36 23.58 -1.16 2.56
N LEU A 37 23.33 -0.47 3.66
CA LEU A 37 22.49 -0.94 4.76
C LEU A 37 21.10 -1.22 4.19
N SER A 38 20.79 -2.49 3.95
CA SER A 38 19.43 -2.94 3.66
C SER A 38 18.61 -2.80 4.94
N VAL A 39 17.81 -1.74 5.03
CA VAL A 39 16.81 -1.59 6.09
C VAL A 39 15.66 -2.54 5.77
N SER A 40 15.62 -3.67 6.47
CA SER A 40 14.58 -4.68 6.31
C SER A 40 13.28 -4.16 6.92
N ALA A 41 12.26 -3.93 6.09
CA ALA A 41 10.93 -3.47 6.51
C ALA A 41 10.21 -4.44 7.48
N ALA A 42 10.72 -5.67 7.63
CA ALA A 42 10.22 -6.66 8.57
C ALA A 42 10.43 -6.30 10.06
N SER A 43 11.29 -5.33 10.39
CA SER A 43 11.57 -4.95 11.78
C SER A 43 10.50 -4.05 12.43
N VAL A 44 9.50 -3.57 11.68
CA VAL A 44 8.49 -2.61 12.19
C VAL A 44 7.37 -3.27 12.99
N PHE A 45 7.24 -4.61 12.98
CA PHE A 45 6.12 -5.30 13.63
C PHE A 45 6.50 -6.16 14.86
N HIS A 46 7.54 -5.78 15.61
CA HIS A 46 7.71 -6.34 16.95
C HIS A 46 6.72 -5.68 17.91
N ARG A 47 5.54 -6.29 18.01
CA ARG A 47 4.57 -6.01 19.07
C ARG A 47 5.22 -6.37 20.41
N HIS A 48 5.63 -5.37 21.19
CA HIS A 48 6.02 -5.58 22.57
C HIS A 48 4.83 -6.17 23.35
N PRO A 49 4.99 -7.29 24.07
CA PRO A 49 3.95 -7.81 24.93
C PRO A 49 3.73 -6.81 26.07
N VAL A 50 2.59 -6.13 26.06
CA VAL A 50 2.14 -5.31 27.18
C VAL A 50 1.88 -6.26 28.35
N LYS A 51 2.77 -6.23 29.36
CA LYS A 51 2.53 -6.86 30.66
C LYS A 51 1.30 -6.20 31.27
N SER A 52 0.18 -6.92 31.31
CA SER A 52 -0.99 -6.54 32.09
C SER A 52 -0.58 -6.34 33.55
N ILE A 53 -0.68 -5.10 34.02
CA ILE A 53 -0.52 -4.77 35.43
C ILE A 53 -1.76 -5.33 36.15
N ASN A 54 -1.56 -6.46 36.82
CA ASN A 54 -2.51 -7.01 37.77
C ASN A 54 -2.54 -6.11 39.01
N THR A 55 -3.51 -5.20 39.10
CA THR A 55 -3.86 -4.54 40.36
C THR A 55 -4.75 -5.46 41.19
N SER A 56 -4.13 -6.44 41.84
CA SER A 56 -4.76 -7.22 42.90
C SER A 56 -4.52 -6.59 44.27
N THR A 57 -5.62 -6.44 45.00
CA THR A 57 -5.75 -6.54 46.47
C THR A 57 -5.09 -5.49 47.36
N SER A 58 -5.94 -4.72 48.06
CA SER A 58 -6.05 -4.88 49.51
C SER A 58 -7.50 -4.68 49.97
N LYS A 59 -8.12 -5.81 50.33
CA LYS A 59 -9.29 -5.86 51.20
C LYS A 59 -8.78 -5.78 52.64
N THR A 60 -9.15 -4.73 53.34
CA THR A 60 -9.25 -4.77 54.80
C THR A 60 -10.41 -3.87 55.20
N GLY A 61 -11.48 -4.49 55.72
CA GLY A 61 -12.58 -3.76 56.36
C GLY A 61 -12.08 -2.98 57.58
N PRO A 62 -12.89 -2.04 58.06
CA PRO A 62 -13.88 -2.49 59.03
C PRO A 62 -15.29 -1.98 58.75
N ASN A 63 -16.24 -2.76 59.25
CA ASN A 63 -17.66 -2.44 59.38
C ASN A 63 -17.89 -0.97 59.79
N GLY A 64 -18.62 -0.24 58.95
CA GLY A 64 -19.20 1.05 59.28
C GLY A 64 -20.48 1.19 58.48
N GLY A 65 -21.63 1.15 59.17
CA GLY A 65 -22.96 1.11 58.59
C GLY A 65 -23.19 2.21 57.57
N VAL A 66 -23.72 1.82 56.42
CA VAL A 66 -24.33 2.71 55.44
C VAL A 66 -25.50 3.41 56.12
N VAL A 67 -25.27 4.64 56.59
CA VAL A 67 -26.34 5.57 56.92
C VAL A 67 -26.95 5.99 55.58
N GLY A 68 -28.08 5.38 55.25
CA GLY A 68 -28.88 5.76 54.10
C GLY A 68 -29.26 7.24 54.20
N TRP A 69 -28.82 8.02 53.22
CA TRP A 69 -29.34 9.37 53.00
C TRP A 69 -30.77 9.21 52.46
N PRO A 70 -31.79 9.87 53.04
CA PRO A 70 -33.12 9.80 52.48
C PRO A 70 -33.15 10.52 51.13
N GLN A 71 -33.51 9.76 50.10
CA GLN A 71 -33.97 10.26 48.81
C GLN A 71 -35.04 11.32 49.05
N ARG A 72 -34.75 12.54 48.62
CA ARG A 72 -35.70 13.65 48.58
C ARG A 72 -36.69 13.35 47.45
N GLY A 73 -37.81 12.73 47.80
CA GLY A 73 -38.95 12.58 46.91
C GLY A 73 -39.52 13.96 46.59
N GLU A 74 -39.53 14.29 45.31
CA GLU A 74 -40.38 15.33 44.73
C GLU A 74 -41.83 14.86 44.86
N GLY A 75 -42.50 15.31 45.92
CA GLY A 75 -43.92 15.13 46.14
C GLY A 75 -44.62 16.49 46.10
N ASN A 76 -45.24 16.80 44.96
CA ASN A 76 -46.37 17.73 44.89
C ASN A 76 -47.46 17.22 45.83
N GLY A 77 -47.71 17.94 46.92
CA GLY A 77 -48.70 17.59 47.93
C GLY A 77 -49.33 18.84 48.50
N ASP A 78 -50.66 18.89 48.39
CA ASP A 78 -51.56 19.97 48.74
C ASP A 78 -51.28 20.68 50.08
N VAL A 79 -51.44 22.00 50.01
CA VAL A 79 -51.45 22.94 51.13
C VAL A 79 -52.64 22.64 52.03
N LEU A 80 -52.40 21.92 53.13
CA LEU A 80 -53.26 21.94 54.32
C LEU A 80 -52.75 23.03 55.29
N PRO A 81 -53.61 23.96 55.76
CA PRO A 81 -53.25 24.95 56.77
C PRO A 81 -53.21 24.29 58.15
N GLY A 82 -52.13 23.56 58.43
CA GLY A 82 -51.92 22.84 59.67
C GLY A 82 -51.13 23.63 60.69
N LYS A 83 -51.84 24.27 61.64
CA LYS A 83 -51.37 24.61 63.00
C LYS A 83 -49.94 25.12 63.11
N GLN A 84 -49.80 26.44 63.11
CA GLN A 84 -48.74 27.11 63.87
C GLN A 84 -48.89 26.73 65.34
N ASN A 85 -48.23 25.65 65.77
CA ASN A 85 -47.91 25.45 67.18
C ASN A 85 -46.84 26.49 67.53
N ALA A 86 -47.28 27.74 67.74
CA ALA A 86 -46.61 28.71 68.56
C ALA A 86 -46.60 28.20 70.02
N ARG A 87 -45.86 27.13 70.28
CA ARG A 87 -45.34 26.88 71.62
C ARG A 87 -44.09 27.74 71.75
N GLY A 88 -44.30 28.97 72.22
CA GLY A 88 -43.28 29.71 72.96
C GLY A 88 -42.96 28.97 74.27
N SER A 89 -42.48 27.72 74.18
CA SER A 89 -41.70 27.16 75.26
C SER A 89 -40.46 28.02 75.30
N ALA A 90 -40.29 28.78 76.38
CA ALA A 90 -39.05 29.45 76.71
C ALA A 90 -37.91 28.47 76.41
N GLN A 91 -37.25 28.62 75.25
CA GLN A 91 -36.10 27.80 74.93
C GLN A 91 -35.12 28.13 76.04
N HIS A 92 -34.73 27.09 76.78
CA HIS A 92 -33.78 27.24 77.85
C HIS A 92 -32.59 28.03 77.28
N PRO A 93 -32.08 29.09 77.95
CA PRO A 93 -31.03 29.93 77.37
C PRO A 93 -29.81 29.11 76.93
N LEU A 94 -29.51 28.00 77.62
CA LEU A 94 -28.49 27.03 77.19
C LEU A 94 -28.80 26.32 75.86
N ALA A 95 -30.06 26.06 75.54
CA ALA A 95 -30.46 25.45 74.27
C ALA A 95 -30.33 26.44 73.10
N VAL A 96 -30.62 27.73 73.32
CA VAL A 96 -30.38 28.79 72.33
C VAL A 96 -28.90 28.94 72.07
N SER A 97 -28.08 29.11 73.12
CA SER A 97 -26.63 29.24 72.97
C SER A 97 -25.98 27.99 72.37
N PHE A 98 -26.51 26.80 72.65
CA PHE A 98 -26.02 25.56 72.05
C PHE A 98 -26.37 25.47 70.56
N ASN A 99 -27.59 25.88 70.17
CA ASN A 99 -28.00 25.90 68.76
C ASN A 99 -27.19 26.92 67.97
N GLU A 100 -27.02 28.13 68.50
CA GLU A 100 -26.17 29.18 67.92
C GLU A 100 -24.73 28.69 67.78
N ALA A 101 -24.12 28.16 68.83
CA ALA A 101 -22.77 27.61 68.77
C ALA A 101 -22.64 26.44 67.78
N THR A 102 -23.69 25.62 67.63
CA THR A 102 -23.73 24.52 66.66
C THR A 102 -23.84 25.03 65.23
N GLU A 103 -24.64 26.08 65.01
CA GLU A 103 -24.78 26.73 63.71
C GLU A 103 -23.50 27.47 63.31
N ASP A 104 -22.90 28.22 64.23
CA ASP A 104 -21.59 28.86 64.06
C ASP A 104 -20.50 27.84 63.75
N TYR A 105 -20.48 26.71 64.47
CA TYR A 105 -19.53 25.63 64.18
C TYR A 105 -19.76 25.05 62.79
N ARG A 106 -21.02 24.75 62.41
CA ARG A 106 -21.35 24.21 61.09
C ARG A 106 -20.98 25.16 59.97
N THR A 107 -21.29 26.44 60.11
CA THR A 107 -20.97 27.47 59.13
C THR A 107 -19.45 27.68 59.04
N ALA A 108 -18.74 27.73 60.16
CA ALA A 108 -17.28 27.82 60.18
C ALA A 108 -16.61 26.62 59.50
N VAL A 109 -17.06 25.38 59.81
CA VAL A 109 -16.55 24.17 59.17
C VAL A 109 -16.88 24.17 57.67
N TYR A 110 -18.10 24.53 57.29
CA TYR A 110 -18.50 24.62 55.89
C TYR A 110 -17.64 25.63 55.12
N ASN A 111 -17.46 26.83 55.68
CA ASN A 111 -16.66 27.89 55.07
C ASN A 111 -15.19 27.49 54.96
N ALA A 112 -14.62 26.85 56.00
CA ALA A 112 -13.25 26.37 55.99
C ALA A 112 -13.04 25.28 54.92
N VAL A 113 -13.98 24.32 54.82
CA VAL A 113 -13.93 23.26 53.81
C VAL A 113 -14.13 23.83 52.40
N ALA A 114 -15.08 24.73 52.21
CA ALA A 114 -15.33 25.38 50.92
C ALA A 114 -14.13 26.20 50.45
N SER A 115 -13.50 26.99 51.34
CA SER A 115 -12.26 27.72 51.02
C SER A 115 -11.17 26.77 50.57
N LYS A 116 -10.93 25.69 51.33
CA LYS A 116 -9.90 24.71 50.99
C LYS A 116 -10.18 24.00 49.67
N ILE A 117 -11.44 23.67 49.38
CA ILE A 117 -11.81 23.08 48.08
C ILE A 117 -11.52 24.06 46.94
N ASN A 118 -11.91 25.33 47.08
CA ASN A 118 -11.65 26.34 46.06
C ASN A 118 -10.15 26.57 45.85
N GLU A 119 -9.37 26.68 46.93
CA GLU A 119 -7.90 26.79 46.86
C GLU A 119 -7.28 25.60 46.12
N THR A 120 -7.72 24.36 46.43
CA THR A 120 -7.21 23.18 45.72
C THR A 120 -7.65 23.13 44.26
N HIS A 121 -8.86 23.60 43.96
CA HIS A 121 -9.36 23.67 42.59
C HIS A 121 -8.53 24.66 41.76
N ASP A 122 -8.30 25.86 42.28
CA ASP A 122 -7.56 26.91 41.59
C ASP A 122 -6.10 26.50 41.39
N ALA A 123 -5.47 25.88 42.40
CA ALA A 123 -4.13 25.33 42.29
C ALA A 123 -4.02 24.25 41.20
N LEU A 124 -5.03 23.37 41.06
CA LEU A 124 -5.06 22.35 40.02
C LEU A 124 -5.28 22.96 38.63
N VAL A 125 -6.11 23.99 38.52
CA VAL A 125 -6.33 24.73 37.26
C VAL A 125 -5.04 25.43 36.81
N GLU A 126 -4.32 26.09 37.73
CA GLU A 126 -3.02 26.71 37.44
C GLU A 126 -1.96 25.68 37.06
N GLN A 127 -1.92 24.53 37.74
CA GLN A 127 -1.03 23.43 37.39
C GLN A 127 -1.34 22.87 35.99
N LEU A 128 -2.62 22.72 35.66
CA LEU A 128 -3.05 22.27 34.34
C LEU A 128 -2.64 23.29 33.26
N HIS A 129 -2.88 24.58 33.49
CA HIS A 129 -2.51 25.64 32.57
C HIS A 129 -1.00 25.70 32.34
N SER A 130 -0.20 25.69 33.40
CA SER A 130 1.27 25.71 33.30
C SER A 130 1.83 24.45 32.63
N SER A 131 1.26 23.27 32.89
CA SER A 131 1.69 22.02 32.23
C SER A 131 1.34 21.96 30.74
N ASN A 132 0.31 22.70 30.33
CA ASN A 132 -0.16 22.77 28.96
C ASN A 132 0.60 23.82 28.13
N ILE A 133 1.35 24.71 28.77
CA ILE A 133 2.18 25.70 28.08
C ILE A 133 3.55 25.06 27.80
N LEU A 134 3.92 24.99 26.53
CA LEU A 134 5.25 24.60 26.07
C LEU A 134 5.96 25.85 25.51
N PRO A 135 7.21 26.10 25.91
CA PRO A 135 8.03 27.11 25.25
C PRO A 135 8.37 26.61 23.85
N VAL A 136 8.08 27.43 22.82
CA VAL A 136 8.51 27.15 21.45
C VAL A 136 9.93 27.68 21.29
N GLU A 137 10.86 26.80 20.93
CA GLU A 137 12.19 27.20 20.49
C GLU A 137 12.09 27.68 19.04
N ASP A 138 12.38 28.95 18.78
CA ASP A 138 12.43 29.48 17.42
C ASP A 138 13.60 28.81 16.68
N LEU A 139 13.28 28.07 15.62
CA LEU A 139 14.25 27.28 14.84
C LEU A 139 15.18 28.14 13.95
N ASP A 140 14.87 29.42 13.75
CA ASP A 140 15.67 30.35 12.95
C ASP A 140 16.54 31.25 13.86
N GLY A 141 17.71 30.73 14.20
CA GLY A 141 18.62 31.26 15.21
C GLY A 141 19.40 32.53 14.84
N ASP A 142 18.75 33.65 14.53
CA ASP A 142 19.46 34.92 14.30
C ASP A 142 18.91 36.13 15.08
N TYR A 143 17.87 35.95 15.90
CA TYR A 143 17.32 37.01 16.77
C TYR A 143 17.32 36.57 18.24
N ALA A 144 18.51 36.61 18.87
CA ALA A 144 18.76 36.16 20.25
C ALA A 144 18.06 36.96 21.38
N SER A 145 17.00 37.73 21.09
CA SER A 145 16.34 38.61 22.06
C SER A 145 14.80 38.61 22.00
N SER A 146 14.16 37.78 21.17
CA SER A 146 12.71 37.60 21.25
C SER A 146 12.35 36.68 22.43
N SER A 147 11.38 37.11 23.24
CA SER A 147 10.84 36.28 24.32
C SER A 147 10.23 35.01 23.75
N SER A 148 10.56 33.84 24.32
CA SER A 148 10.04 32.55 23.89
C SER A 148 8.52 32.56 23.91
N LEU A 149 7.90 32.33 22.76
CA LEU A 149 6.45 32.29 22.64
C LEU A 149 5.93 31.07 23.39
N ASN A 150 5.16 31.31 24.45
CA ASN A 150 4.51 30.26 25.24
C ASN A 150 3.23 29.82 24.52
N LEU A 151 3.26 28.66 23.88
CA LEU A 151 2.09 28.09 23.22
C LEU A 151 1.47 26.98 24.05
N THR A 152 0.16 26.83 23.97
CA THR A 152 -0.50 25.62 24.48
C THR A 152 -0.11 24.41 23.62
N ARG A 153 -0.13 23.20 24.19
CA ARG A 153 0.15 21.96 23.43
C ARG A 153 -0.76 21.80 22.22
N ALA A 154 -2.02 22.18 22.35
CA ALA A 154 -2.98 22.15 21.24
C ALA A 154 -2.55 23.08 20.11
N THR A 155 -2.17 24.33 20.43
CA THR A 155 -1.67 25.28 19.43
C THR A 155 -0.33 24.86 18.82
N HIS A 156 0.53 24.20 19.59
CA HIS A 156 1.78 23.63 19.09
C HIS A 156 1.51 22.55 18.03
N LEU A 157 0.63 21.59 18.34
CA LEU A 157 0.23 20.55 17.39
C LEU A 157 -0.42 21.14 16.14
N VAL A 158 -1.29 22.15 16.29
CA VAL A 158 -1.90 22.81 15.11
C VAL A 158 -0.83 23.39 14.20
N ARG A 159 0.21 24.06 14.74
CA ARG A 159 1.32 24.59 13.94
C ARG A 159 2.15 23.49 13.27
N GLU A 160 2.44 22.41 13.99
CA GLU A 160 3.19 21.28 13.41
C GLU A 160 2.43 20.62 12.26
N ILE A 161 1.11 20.45 12.41
CA ILE A 161 0.27 19.81 11.40
C ILE A 161 -0.05 20.79 10.25
N GLU A 162 -0.02 22.10 10.47
CA GLU A 162 -0.20 23.11 9.42
C GLU A 162 0.77 22.89 8.24
N TYR A 163 2.04 22.56 8.53
CA TYR A 163 3.03 22.18 7.52
C TYR A 163 2.64 20.93 6.70
N LEU A 164 1.93 19.98 7.31
CA LEU A 164 1.47 18.77 6.65
C LEU A 164 0.24 19.02 5.77
N TYR A 165 -0.53 20.06 6.04
CA TYR A 165 -1.70 20.46 5.26
C TYR A 165 -1.38 21.42 4.12
N LEU A 166 -0.13 21.89 3.99
CA LEU A 166 0.26 22.68 2.83
C LEU A 166 0.06 21.83 1.56
N PRO A 167 -0.68 22.33 0.56
CA PRO A 167 -0.91 21.58 -0.67
C PRO A 167 0.42 21.31 -1.35
N LEU A 168 0.79 20.02 -1.43
CA LEU A 168 2.07 19.59 -2.01
C LEU A 168 2.28 20.08 -3.45
N GLY A 169 1.20 20.39 -4.17
CA GLY A 169 1.24 20.86 -5.55
C GLY A 169 2.08 22.11 -5.77
N THR A 170 2.15 23.04 -4.82
CA THR A 170 2.95 24.28 -4.94
C THR A 170 4.45 24.07 -4.68
N THR A 171 4.85 22.87 -4.24
CA THR A 171 6.25 22.54 -3.97
C THR A 171 7.03 22.59 -5.27
N THR A 172 8.07 23.43 -5.32
CA THR A 172 8.96 23.52 -6.48
C THR A 172 10.01 22.42 -6.41
N LEU A 173 10.12 21.65 -7.48
CA LEU A 173 11.09 20.59 -7.65
C LEU A 173 12.13 21.02 -8.70
N ASN A 174 13.40 20.69 -8.43
CA ASN A 174 14.50 20.96 -9.35
C ASN A 174 14.80 19.68 -10.13
N PHE A 175 14.56 19.71 -11.44
CA PHE A 175 14.86 18.59 -12.34
C PHE A 175 16.08 18.92 -13.17
N THR A 176 17.04 18.00 -13.20
CA THR A 176 18.19 18.12 -14.11
C THR A 176 17.86 17.43 -15.42
N HIS A 177 17.75 18.20 -16.50
CA HIS A 177 17.58 17.69 -17.85
C HIS A 177 18.93 17.74 -18.57
N GLN A 178 19.30 16.65 -19.23
CA GLN A 178 20.48 16.62 -20.10
C GLN A 178 20.00 16.82 -21.54
N GLY A 179 20.36 17.95 -22.14
CA GLY A 179 20.06 18.22 -23.55
C GLY A 179 20.87 17.31 -24.48
N GLU A 180 20.50 17.30 -25.76
CA GLU A 180 21.19 16.53 -26.80
C GLU A 180 22.68 16.93 -26.96
N ASP A 181 23.00 18.19 -26.66
CA ASP A 181 24.38 18.72 -26.64
C ASP A 181 25.20 18.27 -25.42
N GLY A 182 24.60 17.49 -24.51
CA GLY A 182 25.23 17.04 -23.28
C GLY A 182 25.26 18.07 -22.14
N GLU A 183 24.78 19.29 -22.37
CA GLU A 183 24.63 20.32 -21.35
C GLU A 183 23.51 19.95 -20.36
N ARG A 184 23.80 20.11 -19.06
CA ARG A 184 22.85 19.84 -17.98
C ARG A 184 22.17 21.14 -17.56
N SER A 185 20.90 21.30 -17.91
CA SER A 185 20.08 22.41 -17.44
C SER A 185 19.25 21.98 -16.22
N THR A 186 19.07 22.89 -15.25
CA THR A 186 18.17 22.66 -14.11
C THR A 186 16.87 23.39 -14.38
N ILE A 187 15.78 22.64 -14.52
CA ILE A 187 14.43 23.15 -14.74
C ILE A 187 13.74 23.12 -13.38
N LYS A 188 13.26 24.29 -12.93
CA LYS A 188 12.41 24.39 -11.74
C LYS A 188 10.96 24.29 -12.19
N MET A 189 10.23 23.34 -11.63
CA MET A 189 8.83 23.11 -11.97
C MET A 189 8.07 22.72 -10.71
N SER A 190 6.81 23.13 -10.60
CA SER A 190 5.96 22.70 -9.49
C SER A 190 5.57 21.23 -9.61
N LEU A 191 5.25 20.60 -8.47
CA LEU A 191 4.76 19.22 -8.47
C LEU A 191 3.45 19.08 -9.25
N ASP A 192 2.57 20.08 -9.19
CA ASP A 192 1.30 20.10 -9.90
C ASP A 192 1.50 20.12 -11.43
N GLU A 193 2.38 21.00 -11.92
CA GLU A 193 2.82 21.01 -13.33
C GLU A 193 3.45 19.66 -13.73
N ARG A 194 4.18 19.00 -12.83
CA ARG A 194 4.74 17.67 -13.13
C ARG A 194 3.66 16.60 -13.28
N LEU A 195 2.68 16.59 -12.39
CA LEU A 195 1.60 15.61 -12.39
C LEU A 195 0.69 15.77 -13.60
N THR A 196 0.38 17.02 -13.98
CA THR A 196 -0.38 17.31 -15.20
C THR A 196 0.37 16.87 -16.46
N LEU A 197 1.66 17.18 -16.59
CA LEU A 197 2.47 16.69 -17.71
C LEU A 197 2.56 15.16 -17.75
N PHE A 198 2.63 14.52 -16.57
CA PHE A 198 2.63 13.06 -16.49
C PHE A 198 1.27 12.48 -16.95
N GLU A 199 0.15 13.06 -16.53
CA GLU A 199 -1.17 12.65 -16.98
C GLU A 199 -1.35 12.79 -18.50
N GLU A 200 -0.88 13.90 -19.07
CA GLU A 200 -0.86 14.11 -20.53
C GLU A 200 -0.02 13.08 -21.26
N HIS A 201 1.15 12.74 -20.71
CA HIS A 201 2.02 11.70 -21.25
C HIS A 201 1.34 10.32 -21.21
N VAL A 202 0.75 9.93 -20.07
CA VAL A 202 0.00 8.67 -19.95
C VAL A 202 -1.13 8.58 -20.97
N ARG A 203 -1.91 9.66 -21.15
CA ARG A 203 -2.97 9.70 -22.17
C ARG A 203 -2.45 9.59 -23.60
N THR A 204 -1.23 10.06 -23.85
CA THR A 204 -0.59 9.96 -25.17
C THR A 204 -0.12 8.54 -25.44
N GLU A 205 0.56 7.91 -24.48
CA GLU A 205 0.99 6.52 -24.54
C GLU A 205 -0.19 5.54 -24.64
N GLU A 206 -1.28 5.82 -23.93
CA GLU A 206 -2.51 5.02 -24.01
C GLU A 206 -3.11 5.05 -25.42
N LYS A 207 -3.16 6.24 -26.04
CA LYS A 207 -3.61 6.38 -27.44
C LYS A 207 -2.70 5.65 -28.41
N GLU A 208 -1.38 5.73 -28.22
CA GLU A 208 -0.41 5.02 -29.06
C GLU A 208 -0.58 3.51 -28.90
N THR A 209 -0.73 3.03 -27.68
CA THR A 209 -0.97 1.61 -27.39
C THR A 209 -2.26 1.13 -28.05
N MET A 210 -3.35 1.89 -27.94
CA MET A 210 -4.62 1.57 -28.60
C MET A 210 -4.49 1.54 -30.13
N MET A 211 -3.73 2.48 -30.71
CA MET A 211 -3.45 2.50 -32.15
C MET A 211 -2.65 1.26 -32.57
N LEU A 212 -1.58 0.93 -31.85
CA LEU A 212 -0.75 -0.25 -32.11
C LEU A 212 -1.54 -1.54 -31.95
N GLN A 213 -2.40 -1.64 -30.93
CA GLN A 213 -3.31 -2.76 -30.76
C GLN A 213 -4.25 -2.89 -31.96
N THR A 214 -4.84 -1.78 -32.44
CA THR A 214 -5.71 -1.80 -33.63
C THR A 214 -4.95 -2.24 -34.89
N GLN A 215 -3.69 -1.81 -35.04
CA GLN A 215 -2.84 -2.26 -36.16
C GLN A 215 -2.50 -3.74 -36.05
N TRP A 216 -2.20 -4.22 -34.84
CA TRP A 216 -1.94 -5.62 -34.56
C TRP A 216 -3.16 -6.50 -34.84
N GLU A 217 -4.35 -6.12 -34.35
CA GLU A 217 -5.62 -6.80 -34.61
C GLU A 217 -5.92 -6.87 -36.11
N ARG A 218 -5.63 -5.79 -36.85
CA ARG A 218 -5.78 -5.75 -38.32
C ARG A 218 -4.86 -6.76 -39.01
N VAL A 219 -3.57 -6.74 -38.68
CA VAL A 219 -2.59 -7.66 -39.29
C VAL A 219 -2.94 -9.11 -38.95
N LEU A 220 -3.32 -9.38 -37.69
CA LEU A 220 -3.72 -10.71 -37.26
C LEU A 220 -4.99 -11.18 -37.97
N GLY A 221 -5.98 -10.30 -38.15
CA GLY A 221 -7.18 -10.57 -38.95
C GLY A 221 -6.88 -10.83 -40.43
N GLU A 222 -5.90 -10.14 -41.02
CA GLU A 222 -5.43 -10.42 -42.39
C GLU A 222 -4.77 -11.80 -42.49
N ILE A 223 -3.87 -12.15 -41.56
CA ILE A 223 -3.23 -13.47 -41.49
C ILE A 223 -4.29 -14.57 -41.33
N TRP A 224 -5.25 -14.36 -40.42
CA TRP A 224 -6.37 -15.27 -40.21
C TRP A 224 -7.18 -15.48 -41.49
N ASN A 225 -7.59 -14.40 -42.14
CA ASN A 225 -8.34 -14.46 -43.39
C ASN A 225 -7.56 -15.17 -44.51
N CYS A 226 -6.24 -14.96 -44.61
CA CYS A 226 -5.39 -15.70 -45.54
C CYS A 226 -5.37 -17.20 -45.20
N GLY A 227 -5.23 -17.54 -43.91
CA GLY A 227 -5.27 -18.92 -43.43
C GLY A 227 -6.59 -19.60 -43.73
N VAL A 228 -7.72 -18.94 -43.48
CA VAL A 228 -9.07 -19.46 -43.82
C VAL A 228 -9.21 -19.69 -45.33
N GLN A 229 -8.68 -18.81 -46.18
CA GLN A 229 -8.71 -18.98 -47.64
C GLN A 229 -7.85 -20.16 -48.13
N LEU A 230 -6.70 -20.40 -47.49
CA LEU A 230 -5.74 -21.44 -47.91
C LEU A 230 -6.04 -22.82 -47.31
N LEU A 231 -6.42 -22.88 -46.04
CA LEU A 231 -6.57 -24.10 -45.24
C LEU A 231 -8.02 -24.46 -44.95
N GLY A 232 -8.95 -23.51 -45.10
CA GLY A 232 -10.33 -23.63 -44.63
C GLY A 232 -10.51 -23.17 -43.17
N ASN A 233 -11.75 -22.80 -42.82
CA ASN A 233 -12.07 -22.26 -41.50
C ASN A 233 -11.84 -23.28 -40.37
N GLU A 234 -12.17 -24.54 -40.59
CA GLU A 234 -12.06 -25.61 -39.59
C GLU A 234 -10.60 -25.80 -39.13
N ARG A 235 -9.68 -25.98 -40.09
CA ARG A 235 -8.25 -26.16 -39.79
C ARG A 235 -7.61 -24.94 -39.15
N MET A 236 -8.00 -23.74 -39.60
CA MET A 236 -7.49 -22.51 -38.99
C MET A 236 -8.01 -22.34 -37.55
N SER A 237 -9.27 -22.74 -37.29
CA SER A 237 -9.81 -22.78 -35.92
C SER A 237 -9.12 -23.82 -35.05
N GLU A 238 -8.78 -24.99 -35.60
CA GLU A 238 -8.05 -26.05 -34.91
C GLU A 238 -6.66 -25.56 -34.44
N LEU A 239 -5.97 -24.72 -35.22
CA LEU A 239 -4.68 -24.14 -34.82
C LEU A 239 -4.76 -23.20 -33.60
N LEU A 240 -5.88 -22.49 -33.41
CA LEU A 240 -6.09 -21.63 -32.23
C LEU A 240 -6.53 -22.43 -31.01
N HIS A 241 -7.26 -23.53 -31.23
CA HIS A 241 -7.62 -24.46 -30.18
C HIS A 241 -6.52 -25.51 -30.10
N SER A 242 -5.39 -25.15 -29.50
CA SER A 242 -4.32 -26.11 -29.23
C SER A 242 -4.95 -27.35 -28.58
N GLU A 243 -4.90 -28.46 -29.32
CA GLU A 243 -5.49 -29.72 -28.94
C GLU A 243 -4.91 -30.06 -27.57
N LYS A 244 -5.79 -30.04 -26.55
CA LYS A 244 -5.45 -30.14 -25.13
C LYS A 244 -4.17 -30.95 -24.95
N ASP A 245 -3.12 -30.30 -24.48
CA ASP A 245 -1.90 -31.01 -24.08
C ASP A 245 -2.34 -32.26 -23.31
N PRO A 246 -1.86 -33.46 -23.70
CA PRO A 246 -2.21 -34.69 -23.00
C PRO A 246 -1.98 -34.42 -21.52
N PRO A 247 -2.91 -34.82 -20.63
CA PRO A 247 -2.88 -34.44 -19.23
C PRO A 247 -1.47 -34.68 -18.69
N LEU A 248 -0.71 -33.59 -18.54
CA LEU A 248 0.67 -33.64 -18.07
C LEU A 248 0.58 -34.33 -16.72
N HIS A 249 1.05 -35.56 -16.67
CA HIS A 249 1.05 -36.39 -15.47
C HIS A 249 1.92 -35.67 -14.45
N GLY A 250 1.25 -34.85 -13.62
CA GLY A 250 1.72 -34.23 -12.39
C GLY A 250 3.22 -33.99 -12.30
N GLU A 251 3.73 -32.94 -12.93
CA GLU A 251 4.83 -32.25 -12.27
C GLU A 251 4.28 -31.62 -10.99
N PRO A 252 4.88 -31.89 -9.82
CA PRO A 252 4.41 -31.35 -8.57
C PRO A 252 4.48 -29.82 -8.67
N SER A 253 3.31 -29.19 -8.58
CA SER A 253 3.18 -27.75 -8.54
C SER A 253 4.25 -27.17 -7.62
N LEU A 254 5.07 -26.25 -8.13
CA LEU A 254 6.11 -25.53 -7.40
C LEU A 254 5.55 -24.85 -6.13
N PHE A 255 4.23 -24.71 -6.05
CA PHE A 255 3.51 -24.45 -4.82
C PHE A 255 3.42 -25.74 -3.99
N VAL A 256 4.49 -26.04 -3.24
CA VAL A 256 4.39 -26.90 -2.07
C VAL A 256 3.35 -26.24 -1.15
N PRO A 257 2.19 -26.85 -0.90
CA PRO A 257 1.34 -26.39 0.18
C PRO A 257 2.19 -26.51 1.43
N GLU A 258 2.48 -25.40 2.13
CA GLU A 258 3.09 -25.47 3.45
C GLU A 258 2.14 -26.30 4.33
N GLU A 259 2.46 -27.59 4.47
CA GLU A 259 1.90 -28.50 5.45
C GLU A 259 2.40 -28.04 6.83
N GLY A 260 1.82 -26.93 7.31
CA GLY A 260 1.85 -26.59 8.71
C GLY A 260 1.04 -27.65 9.46
N ASP A 261 1.69 -28.29 10.44
CA ASP A 261 1.15 -29.18 11.46
C ASP A 261 -0.04 -28.56 12.22
N CYS A 262 -1.19 -28.47 11.57
CA CYS A 262 -2.46 -28.22 12.21
C CYS A 262 -3.15 -29.57 12.43
N PRO A 263 -3.41 -29.99 13.68
CA PRO A 263 -4.14 -31.21 13.95
C PRO A 263 -5.53 -31.13 13.30
N GLN A 264 -5.75 -31.96 12.29
CA GLN A 264 -7.07 -32.10 11.67
C GLN A 264 -8.07 -32.62 12.71
N PRO A 265 -9.19 -31.93 12.96
CA PRO A 265 -10.30 -32.52 13.69
C PRO A 265 -10.95 -33.64 12.84
N PRO A 266 -11.54 -34.67 13.47
CA PRO A 266 -12.14 -35.79 12.77
C PRO A 266 -13.28 -35.33 11.86
N ILE A 267 -13.10 -35.54 10.56
CA ILE A 267 -14.02 -35.21 9.49
C ILE A 267 -15.25 -36.14 9.61
N LYS A 268 -16.33 -35.60 10.16
CA LYS A 268 -17.69 -36.02 9.80
C LYS A 268 -18.25 -34.97 8.86
N GLU A 269 -18.48 -35.38 7.61
CA GLU A 269 -19.52 -34.90 6.69
C GLU A 269 -19.86 -33.41 6.80
N ARG A 270 -18.97 -32.56 6.28
CA ARG A 270 -19.37 -31.27 5.70
C ARG A 270 -18.59 -31.07 4.43
N GLU A 271 -19.13 -31.60 3.34
CA GLU A 271 -18.91 -31.11 1.98
C GLU A 271 -19.27 -29.62 1.98
N LYS A 272 -18.29 -28.78 2.30
CA LYS A 272 -18.32 -27.37 1.93
C LYS A 272 -17.41 -27.25 0.75
N ASP A 273 -18.03 -27.05 -0.41
CA ASP A 273 -17.42 -26.81 -1.70
C ASP A 273 -16.23 -25.86 -1.54
N LYS A 274 -15.03 -26.44 -1.46
CA LYS A 274 -13.80 -25.68 -1.63
C LYS A 274 -13.90 -25.16 -3.06
N LYS A 275 -14.03 -23.84 -3.22
CA LYS A 275 -14.05 -23.14 -4.51
C LYS A 275 -12.80 -23.57 -5.28
N ARG A 276 -12.92 -24.64 -6.07
CA ARG A 276 -11.94 -25.00 -7.07
C ARG A 276 -12.01 -23.88 -8.10
N VAL A 277 -10.92 -23.15 -8.23
CA VAL A 277 -10.70 -22.27 -9.38
C VAL A 277 -10.55 -23.19 -10.58
N SER A 278 -11.69 -23.61 -11.15
CA SER A 278 -11.70 -24.24 -12.46
C SER A 278 -11.47 -23.12 -13.45
N PHE A 279 -10.30 -23.11 -14.08
CA PHE A 279 -10.12 -22.35 -15.30
C PHE A 279 -11.22 -22.82 -16.25
N HIS A 280 -12.06 -21.89 -16.70
CA HIS A 280 -13.09 -22.21 -17.68
C HIS A 280 -12.40 -22.91 -18.85
N PRO A 281 -12.84 -24.10 -19.28
CA PRO A 281 -12.27 -24.74 -20.44
C PRO A 281 -12.42 -23.75 -21.60
N CYS A 282 -11.29 -23.18 -22.03
CA CYS A 282 -11.18 -22.09 -23.00
C CYS A 282 -11.76 -22.46 -24.38
N SER A 283 -12.27 -23.68 -24.55
CA SER A 283 -12.78 -24.23 -25.81
C SER A 283 -14.19 -23.77 -26.18
N THR A 284 -14.88 -22.99 -25.35
CA THR A 284 -16.21 -22.43 -25.67
C THR A 284 -16.22 -20.91 -25.81
N GLU A 285 -15.08 -20.24 -25.66
CA GLU A 285 -15.04 -18.80 -25.91
C GLU A 285 -15.15 -18.56 -27.43
N PRO A 286 -16.11 -17.73 -27.88
CA PRO A 286 -16.22 -17.39 -29.28
C PRO A 286 -14.92 -16.72 -29.73
N LEU A 287 -14.48 -17.04 -30.95
CA LEU A 287 -13.31 -16.41 -31.57
C LEU A 287 -13.39 -14.88 -31.40
N PRO A 288 -12.27 -14.20 -31.10
CA PRO A 288 -12.25 -12.75 -30.96
C PRO A 288 -12.96 -12.07 -32.13
N THR A 289 -13.82 -11.09 -31.83
CA THR A 289 -14.69 -10.46 -32.82
C THR A 289 -13.92 -9.85 -33.98
N PHE A 290 -12.66 -9.44 -33.76
CA PHE A 290 -11.82 -8.84 -34.79
C PHE A 290 -11.41 -9.82 -35.90
N LEU A 291 -11.37 -11.13 -35.62
CA LEU A 291 -11.07 -12.16 -36.62
C LEU A 291 -12.20 -12.33 -37.65
N ASN A 292 -13.42 -11.94 -37.28
CA ASN A 292 -14.59 -12.04 -38.14
C ASN A 292 -14.77 -10.79 -39.03
N HIS A 293 -13.85 -9.83 -38.99
CA HIS A 293 -13.93 -8.67 -39.86
C HIS A 293 -13.67 -9.06 -41.33
N PRO A 294 -14.49 -8.57 -42.27
CA PRO A 294 -14.26 -8.81 -43.68
C PRO A 294 -12.89 -8.22 -44.06
N PRO A 295 -12.11 -8.91 -44.91
CA PRO A 295 -10.79 -8.43 -45.30
C PRO A 295 -10.91 -7.06 -45.97
N THR A 296 -10.15 -6.08 -45.46
CA THR A 296 -10.15 -4.69 -45.96
C THR A 296 -9.78 -4.63 -47.44
N ALA A 297 -8.90 -5.52 -47.87
CA ALA A 297 -8.58 -5.72 -49.27
C ALA A 297 -9.36 -6.95 -49.78
N ALA A 298 -10.39 -6.72 -50.59
CA ALA A 298 -11.02 -7.75 -51.41
C ALA A 298 -10.10 -8.25 -52.54
N ARG A 299 -8.81 -8.44 -52.22
CA ARG A 299 -7.86 -9.08 -53.13
C ARG A 299 -8.14 -10.56 -53.03
N ILE A 300 -8.79 -11.08 -54.07
CA ILE A 300 -8.84 -12.51 -54.33
C ILE A 300 -7.38 -12.95 -54.41
N LEU A 301 -6.91 -13.67 -53.38
CA LEU A 301 -5.58 -14.26 -53.42
C LEU A 301 -5.54 -15.21 -54.63
N PRO A 302 -4.50 -15.13 -55.48
CA PRO A 302 -4.34 -16.10 -56.55
C PRO A 302 -4.36 -17.49 -55.91
N HIS A 303 -5.10 -18.43 -56.52
CA HIS A 303 -5.16 -19.81 -56.05
C HIS A 303 -3.74 -20.30 -55.81
N SER A 304 -3.48 -20.76 -54.58
CA SER A 304 -2.17 -21.28 -54.21
C SER A 304 -1.82 -22.40 -55.19
N PRO A 305 -0.67 -22.34 -55.88
CA PRO A 305 -0.25 -23.45 -56.71
C PRO A 305 -0.20 -24.71 -55.83
N GLU A 306 -0.70 -25.82 -56.37
CA GLU A 306 -0.69 -27.09 -55.67
C GLU A 306 0.75 -27.42 -55.29
N ALA A 307 1.04 -27.42 -53.99
CA ALA A 307 2.41 -27.58 -53.51
C ALA A 307 2.92 -28.95 -53.96
N PRO A 308 4.08 -29.03 -54.63
CA PRO A 308 4.62 -30.30 -55.09
C PRO A 308 4.86 -31.19 -53.87
N VAL A 309 4.11 -32.30 -53.80
CA VAL A 309 4.12 -33.27 -52.69
C VAL A 309 5.54 -33.72 -52.32
N GLN A 310 6.44 -33.74 -53.31
CA GLN A 310 7.83 -34.12 -53.13
C GLN A 310 8.65 -33.08 -52.36
N GLU A 311 8.41 -31.78 -52.57
CA GLU A 311 9.10 -30.72 -51.82
C GLU A 311 8.58 -30.66 -50.39
N VAL A 312 7.27 -30.83 -50.17
CA VAL A 312 6.68 -30.87 -48.82
C VAL A 312 7.29 -32.00 -47.99
N LYS A 313 7.37 -33.22 -48.54
CA LYS A 313 8.02 -34.36 -47.87
C LYS A 313 9.51 -34.13 -47.59
N SER A 314 10.22 -33.47 -48.50
CA SER A 314 11.62 -33.09 -48.30
C SER A 314 11.77 -32.08 -47.16
N LEU A 315 10.87 -31.10 -47.09
CA LEU A 315 10.82 -30.10 -46.02
C LEU A 315 10.47 -30.71 -44.67
N GLU A 316 9.48 -31.62 -44.60
CA GLU A 316 9.15 -32.37 -43.39
C GLU A 316 10.38 -33.11 -42.85
N GLY A 317 11.09 -33.84 -43.72
CA GLY A 317 12.33 -34.52 -43.32
C GLY A 317 13.43 -33.55 -42.85
N ASN A 318 13.56 -32.38 -43.48
CA ASN A 318 14.51 -31.35 -43.05
C ASN A 318 14.12 -30.76 -41.69
N ILE A 319 12.83 -30.48 -41.46
CA ILE A 319 12.33 -29.98 -40.18
C ILE A 319 12.55 -31.00 -39.07
N ASP A 320 12.28 -32.28 -39.34
CA ASP A 320 12.51 -33.36 -38.38
C ASP A 320 14.00 -33.47 -38.02
N SER A 321 14.89 -33.38 -39.01
CA SER A 321 16.34 -33.42 -38.77
C SER A 321 16.85 -32.20 -37.99
N LEU A 322 16.39 -30.99 -38.32
CA LEU A 322 16.76 -29.77 -37.61
C LEU A 322 16.23 -29.78 -36.17
N GLY A 323 14.99 -30.23 -35.99
CA GLY A 323 14.36 -30.40 -34.68
C GLY A 323 15.12 -31.40 -33.81
N ALA A 324 15.59 -32.51 -34.38
CA ALA A 324 16.39 -33.50 -33.66
C ALA A 324 17.74 -32.93 -33.19
N GLU A 325 18.43 -32.12 -34.01
CA GLU A 325 19.68 -31.47 -33.63
C GLU A 325 19.48 -30.45 -32.50
N GLN A 326 18.45 -29.60 -32.61
CA GLN A 326 18.13 -28.60 -31.59
C GLN A 326 17.66 -29.23 -30.27
N MET A 327 16.83 -30.27 -30.33
CA MET A 327 16.40 -31.02 -29.14
C MET A 327 17.61 -31.64 -28.43
N LYS A 328 18.54 -32.23 -29.18
CA LYS A 328 19.77 -32.78 -28.62
C LYS A 328 20.66 -31.69 -28.00
N GLU A 329 20.71 -30.49 -28.58
CA GLU A 329 21.43 -29.36 -27.99
C GLU A 329 20.76 -28.87 -26.69
N LEU A 330 19.43 -28.79 -26.65
CA LEU A 330 18.68 -28.45 -25.44
C LEU A 330 18.88 -29.48 -24.33
N GLU A 331 18.84 -30.78 -24.65
CA GLU A 331 19.16 -31.85 -23.70
C GLU A 331 20.58 -31.70 -23.15
N ARG A 332 21.55 -31.34 -23.99
CA ARG A 332 22.94 -31.08 -23.55
C ARG A 332 23.01 -29.88 -22.61
N LEU A 333 22.35 -28.77 -22.95
CA LEU A 333 22.31 -27.57 -22.12
C LEU A 333 21.63 -27.82 -20.77
N ALA A 334 20.53 -28.57 -20.75
CA ALA A 334 19.84 -28.97 -19.53
C ALA A 334 20.76 -29.83 -18.63
N HIS A 335 21.51 -30.76 -19.22
CA HIS A 335 22.49 -31.57 -18.50
C HIS A 335 23.65 -30.73 -17.94
N ASP A 336 24.19 -29.79 -18.72
CA ASP A 336 25.25 -28.88 -18.29
C ASP A 336 24.78 -27.94 -17.18
N GLN A 337 23.54 -27.44 -17.27
CA GLN A 337 22.90 -26.64 -16.23
C GLN A 337 22.73 -27.45 -14.94
N GLY A 338 22.31 -28.71 -15.03
CA GLY A 338 22.24 -29.63 -13.88
C GLY A 338 23.59 -29.80 -13.18
N LYS A 339 24.66 -30.07 -13.95
CA LYS A 339 26.03 -30.17 -13.41
C LYS A 339 26.50 -28.88 -12.75
N TRP A 340 26.24 -27.74 -13.39
CA TRP A 340 26.59 -26.42 -12.85
C TRP A 340 25.86 -26.16 -11.53
N PHE A 341 24.58 -26.52 -11.45
CA PHE A 341 23.76 -26.36 -10.25
C PHE A 341 24.25 -27.26 -9.11
N GLU A 342 24.58 -28.53 -9.39
CA GLU A 342 25.21 -29.43 -8.41
C GLU A 342 26.53 -28.87 -7.87
N ALA A 343 27.38 -28.31 -8.75
CA ALA A 343 28.63 -27.68 -8.35
C ALA A 343 28.39 -26.45 -7.45
N LYS A 344 27.35 -25.65 -7.74
CA LYS A 344 26.95 -24.51 -6.90
C LYS A 344 26.42 -24.95 -5.53
N ILE A 345 25.60 -26.00 -5.46
CA ILE A 345 25.14 -26.56 -4.19
C ILE A 345 26.32 -27.04 -3.36
N LYS A 346 27.29 -27.75 -3.96
CA LYS A 346 28.51 -28.20 -3.26
C LYS A 346 29.31 -27.02 -2.71
N GLN A 347 29.42 -25.92 -3.47
CA GLN A 347 30.09 -24.70 -3.02
C GLN A 347 29.37 -24.07 -1.82
N LEU A 348 28.04 -23.96 -1.87
CA LEU A 348 27.23 -23.45 -0.75
C LEU A 348 27.39 -24.29 0.52
N VAL A 349 27.31 -25.61 0.40
CA VAL A 349 27.50 -26.54 1.53
C VAL A 349 28.90 -26.41 2.13
N ALA A 350 29.94 -26.20 1.30
CA ALA A 350 31.30 -25.99 1.79
C ALA A 350 31.45 -24.67 2.58
N VAL A 351 30.80 -23.59 2.13
CA VAL A 351 30.79 -22.30 2.85
C VAL A 351 30.07 -22.46 4.20
N TRP A 352 28.90 -23.09 4.24
CA TRP A 352 28.18 -23.33 5.49
C TRP A 352 28.95 -24.20 6.49
N LYS A 353 29.68 -25.21 6.00
CA LYS A 353 30.55 -26.04 6.85
C LYS A 353 31.77 -25.30 7.40
N ALA A 354 32.19 -24.20 6.77
CA ALA A 354 33.32 -23.40 7.25
C ALA A 354 32.89 -22.32 8.27
N GLU A 355 31.60 -22.03 8.36
CA GLU A 355 31.02 -21.03 9.26
C GLU A 355 30.56 -21.64 10.60
N ILE A 356 30.45 -22.97 10.66
CA ILE A 356 30.26 -23.79 11.88
C ILE A 356 31.62 -24.27 12.34
#